data_AF-A0A7V9MYP4-F1
#
_entry.id   AF-A0A7V9MYP4-F1
#
_cell.length_a   1.000
_cell.length_b   1.000
_cell.length_c   1.000
_cell.angle_alpha   90.00
_cell.angle_beta   90.00
_cell.angle_gamma   90.00
#
_symmetry.space_group_name_H-M   'P 1'
#
loop_
_entity.id
_entity.type
_entity.pdbx_description
1 polymer ?
#
loop_
_entity_poly.entity_id
_entity_poly.type
_entity_poly.pdbx_seq_one_letter_code
_entity_poly.pdbx_strand_id
1 'polypeptide(L)'
;MTLLDTRDGAVGRLCIPRWLLVLGGFTALTAIVFWPWLAHLSSALIGPPEDNMQDFWNSWHAATARGWQDFLFTRQIRFPEGTSLAYHSFAWPQVFAVALLSRIFGGDFSTLVALHNLTLLASFPLGAAAMFYLARHLLGDGPGRDAGAAVAGFIFAFNPWHVAQAMHHAHV
;
A
#
# COMPACT_ATOMS: atom_id res chain seq x y z
N MET A 1 -38.44 7.95 8.89
CA MET A 1 -39.78 7.53 9.35
C MET A 1 -39.56 6.62 10.53
N THR A 2 -39.79 7.15 11.72
CA THR A 2 -39.41 6.53 13.00
C THR A 2 -40.62 5.78 13.54
N LEU A 3 -40.54 4.45 13.59
CA LEU A 3 -41.43 3.66 14.44
C LEU A 3 -40.68 3.38 15.74
N LEU A 4 -41.25 3.87 16.84
CA LEU A 4 -40.80 3.65 18.20
C LEU A 4 -41.31 2.28 18.67
N ASP A 5 -40.39 1.41 19.07
CA ASP A 5 -40.69 0.31 19.97
C ASP A 5 -39.97 0.59 21.31
N THR A 6 -40.74 0.62 22.40
CA THR A 6 -40.38 1.22 23.69
C THR A 6 -40.20 0.21 24.81
N ARG A 7 -39.93 -1.06 24.49
CA ARG A 7 -39.76 -2.12 25.49
C ARG A 7 -38.61 -3.03 25.06
N ASP A 8 -37.52 -3.00 25.82
CA ASP A 8 -36.38 -3.93 25.74
C ASP A 8 -35.58 -3.93 24.42
N GLY A 9 -34.49 -3.18 24.37
CA GLY A 9 -33.50 -3.33 23.30
C GLY A 9 -32.71 -2.07 23.05
N ALA A 10 -31.66 -1.86 23.83
CA ALA A 10 -30.61 -0.94 23.44
C ALA A 10 -29.97 -1.48 22.15
N VAL A 11 -30.54 -1.10 20.99
CA VAL A 11 -29.83 -1.17 19.72
C VAL A 11 -28.78 -0.08 19.80
N GLY A 12 -27.66 -0.41 20.45
CA GLY A 12 -26.46 0.40 20.41
C GLY A 12 -26.14 0.62 18.94
N ARG A 13 -26.32 1.85 18.45
CA ARG A 13 -25.87 2.20 17.12
C ARG A 13 -24.37 1.96 17.11
N LEU A 14 -23.92 0.98 16.33
CA LEU A 14 -22.50 0.82 16.01
C LEU A 14 -22.08 2.11 15.29
N CYS A 15 -21.54 3.05 16.05
CA CYS A 15 -20.91 4.25 15.51
C CYS A 15 -19.57 3.81 14.94
N ILE A 16 -19.56 3.37 13.68
CA ILE A 16 -18.30 3.05 12.99
C ILE A 16 -17.50 4.36 12.87
N PRO A 17 -16.27 4.43 13.41
CA PRO A 17 -15.40 5.56 13.23
C PRO A 17 -15.24 5.88 11.74
N ARG A 18 -15.29 7.17 11.39
CA ARG A 18 -15.19 7.62 9.99
C ARG A 18 -13.93 7.12 9.30
N TRP A 19 -12.80 7.10 10.01
CA TRP A 19 -11.54 6.64 9.44
C TRP A 19 -11.61 5.17 9.02
N LEU A 20 -12.37 4.33 9.72
CA LEU A 20 -12.63 2.94 9.31
C LEU A 20 -13.50 2.87 8.07
N LEU A 21 -14.51 3.73 7.94
CA LEU A 21 -15.34 3.79 6.74
C LEU A 21 -14.53 4.26 5.52
N VAL A 22 -13.71 5.30 5.68
CA VAL A 22 -12.87 5.85 4.62
C VAL A 22 -11.82 4.85 4.17
N LEU A 23 -11.05 4.31 5.12
CA LEU A 23 -10.01 3.35 4.83
C LEU A 23 -10.61 2.05 4.27
N GLY A 24 -11.64 1.51 4.92
CA GLY A 24 -12.32 0.30 4.46
C GLY A 24 -12.95 0.46 3.07
N GLY A 25 -13.56 1.62 2.79
CA GLY A 25 -14.12 1.95 1.48
C GLY A 25 -13.05 1.99 0.39
N PHE A 26 -11.93 2.68 0.62
CA PHE A 26 -10.84 2.73 -0.35
C PHE A 26 -10.08 1.40 -0.47
N THR A 27 -10.00 0.60 0.58
CA THR A 27 -9.46 -0.78 0.51
C THR A 27 -10.35 -1.65 -0.36
N ALA A 28 -11.68 -1.57 -0.20
CA ALA A 28 -12.61 -2.29 -1.06
C ALA A 28 -12.49 -1.84 -2.52
N LEU A 29 -12.38 -0.53 -2.78
CA LEU A 29 -12.15 -0.01 -4.13
C LEU A 29 -10.83 -0.50 -4.72
N THR A 30 -9.75 -0.54 -3.93
CA THR A 30 -8.46 -1.09 -4.35
C THR A 30 -8.60 -2.56 -4.74
N ALA A 31 -9.29 -3.36 -3.91
CA ALA A 31 -9.54 -4.77 -4.21
C ALA A 31 -10.39 -4.95 -5.48
N ILE A 32 -11.36 -4.06 -5.75
CA ILE A 32 -12.17 -4.08 -6.97
C ILE A 32 -11.33 -3.72 -8.20
N VAL A 33 -10.51 -2.67 -8.14
CA VAL A 33 -9.69 -2.23 -9.28
C VAL A 33 -8.61 -3.27 -9.62
N PHE A 34 -7.98 -3.85 -8.59
CA PHE A 34 -6.90 -4.82 -8.74
C PHE A 34 -7.36 -6.28 -8.61
N TRP A 35 -8.67 -6.53 -8.71
CA TRP A 35 -9.26 -7.87 -8.50
C TRP A 35 -8.60 -9.01 -9.29
N PRO A 36 -8.12 -8.84 -10.55
CA PRO A 36 -7.50 -9.93 -11.29
C PRO A 36 -6.15 -10.31 -10.69
N TRP A 37 -5.46 -9.35 -10.07
CA TRP A 37 -4.13 -9.54 -9.47
C TRP A 37 -4.17 -10.18 -8.08
N LEU A 38 -5.31 -10.10 -7.37
CA LEU A 38 -5.43 -10.65 -6.02
C LEU A 38 -5.19 -12.17 -5.99
N ALA A 39 -5.45 -12.89 -7.09
CA ALA A 39 -5.18 -14.32 -7.23
C ALA A 39 -3.69 -14.66 -7.42
N HIS A 40 -2.86 -13.66 -7.73
CA HIS A 40 -1.46 -13.82 -8.11
C HIS A 40 -0.48 -13.15 -7.14
N LEU A 41 -0.95 -12.71 -5.98
CA LEU A 41 -0.17 -11.91 -5.02
C LEU A 41 1.17 -12.53 -4.63
N SER A 42 1.28 -13.85 -4.54
CA SER A 42 2.50 -14.56 -4.12
C SER A 42 3.29 -15.18 -5.27
N SER A 43 2.78 -15.11 -6.49
CA SER A 43 3.35 -15.83 -7.65
C SER A 43 3.81 -14.92 -8.78
N ALA A 44 3.33 -13.68 -8.84
CA ALA A 44 3.75 -12.70 -9.83
C ALA A 44 3.86 -11.30 -9.21
N LEU A 45 4.83 -10.51 -9.67
CA LEU A 45 4.91 -9.09 -9.33
C LEU A 45 3.88 -8.31 -10.14
N ILE A 46 3.28 -7.29 -9.53
CA ILE A 46 2.40 -6.36 -10.23
C ILE A 46 3.24 -5.49 -11.17
N GLY A 47 2.88 -5.47 -12.46
CA GLY A 47 3.54 -4.65 -13.48
C GLY A 47 4.67 -5.36 -14.25
N PRO A 48 5.22 -4.72 -15.29
CA PRO A 48 6.30 -5.30 -16.09
C PRO A 48 7.60 -5.49 -15.29
N PRO A 49 8.50 -6.40 -15.74
CA PRO A 49 9.71 -6.78 -15.02
C PRO A 49 10.85 -5.75 -15.03
N GLU A 50 10.62 -4.52 -15.48
CA GLU A 50 11.64 -3.47 -15.63
C GLU A 50 12.14 -2.99 -14.25
N ASP A 51 11.81 -1.77 -13.85
CA ASP A 51 12.23 -1.23 -12.55
C ASP A 51 11.63 -2.03 -11.39
N ASN A 52 10.48 -2.70 -11.59
CA ASN A 52 9.84 -3.53 -10.57
C ASN A 52 10.70 -4.72 -10.12
N MET A 53 11.51 -5.32 -11.00
CA MET A 53 12.43 -6.38 -10.56
C MET A 53 13.51 -5.84 -9.64
N GLN A 54 13.98 -4.61 -9.90
CA GLN A 54 14.93 -3.92 -9.02
C GLN A 54 14.27 -3.54 -7.69
N ASP A 55 13.04 -3.04 -7.71
CA ASP A 55 12.29 -2.70 -6.49
C ASP A 55 11.98 -3.94 -5.64
N PHE A 56 11.63 -5.06 -6.28
CA PHE A 56 11.50 -6.33 -5.56
C PHE A 56 12.84 -6.81 -5.01
N TRP A 57 13.92 -6.73 -5.79
CA TRP A 57 15.26 -7.08 -5.32
C TRP A 57 15.67 -6.23 -4.11
N ASN A 58 15.31 -4.95 -4.05
CA ASN A 58 15.53 -4.08 -2.90
C ASN A 58 14.84 -4.64 -1.63
N SER A 59 13.56 -5.01 -1.74
CA SER A 59 12.81 -5.62 -0.64
C SER A 59 13.40 -6.97 -0.21
N TRP A 60 13.78 -7.81 -1.18
CA TRP A 60 14.39 -9.12 -0.93
C TRP A 60 15.76 -9.01 -0.25
N HIS A 61 16.63 -8.12 -0.74
CA HIS A 61 17.95 -7.86 -0.19
C HIS A 61 17.84 -7.37 1.26
N ALA A 62 16.92 -6.46 1.54
CA ALA A 62 16.66 -5.98 2.90
C ALA A 62 16.15 -7.07 3.84
N ALA A 63 15.23 -7.91 3.37
CA ALA A 63 14.68 -9.01 4.17
C ALA A 63 15.71 -10.11 4.47
N THR A 64 16.70 -10.29 3.60
CA THR A 64 17.70 -11.37 3.72
C THR A 64 19.06 -10.91 4.26
N ALA A 65 19.29 -9.59 4.38
CA ALA A 65 20.52 -9.03 4.93
C ALA A 65 20.77 -9.50 6.37
N ARG A 66 22.04 -9.84 6.68
CA ARG A 66 22.46 -10.34 8.01
C ARG A 66 22.89 -9.23 8.97
N GLY A 67 22.71 -7.97 8.58
CA GLY A 67 23.03 -6.78 9.36
C GLY A 67 23.12 -5.54 8.48
N TRP A 68 23.40 -4.39 9.10
CA TRP A 68 23.45 -3.09 8.40
C TRP A 68 24.55 -3.01 7.33
N GLN A 69 25.67 -3.70 7.54
CA GLN A 69 26.79 -3.73 6.58
C GLN A 69 26.41 -4.51 5.32
N ASP A 70 25.83 -5.70 5.49
CA ASP A 70 25.29 -6.51 4.39
C ASP A 70 24.10 -5.82 3.70
N PHE A 71 23.30 -5.07 4.45
CA PHE A 71 22.20 -4.30 3.87
C PHE A 71 22.71 -3.18 2.95
N LEU A 72 23.79 -2.49 3.33
CA LEU A 72 24.35 -1.36 2.58
C LEU A 72 25.46 -1.74 1.59
N PHE A 73 25.66 -3.03 1.30
CA PHE A 73 26.65 -3.50 0.34
C PHE A 73 26.19 -4.79 -0.34
N THR A 74 26.47 -4.95 -1.63
CA THR A 74 26.20 -6.22 -2.32
C THR A 74 27.32 -6.57 -3.30
N ARG A 75 27.53 -7.87 -3.51
CA ARG A 75 28.38 -8.39 -4.60
C ARG A 75 27.56 -8.89 -5.80
N GLN A 76 26.24 -8.90 -5.69
CA GLN A 76 25.36 -9.32 -6.79
C GLN A 76 25.35 -8.27 -7.91
N ILE A 77 25.54 -6.99 -7.55
CA ILE A 77 25.67 -5.88 -8.48
C ILE A 77 27.16 -5.54 -8.62
N ARG A 78 27.67 -5.43 -9.86
CA ARG A 78 29.09 -5.20 -10.18
C ARG A 78 30.03 -6.30 -9.65
N PHE A 79 29.70 -7.56 -9.94
CA PHE A 79 30.58 -8.68 -9.63
C PHE A 79 31.91 -8.59 -10.40
N PRO A 80 33.07 -8.97 -9.80
CA PRO A 80 33.24 -9.55 -8.46
C PRO A 80 33.42 -8.53 -7.32
N GLU A 81 33.74 -7.27 -7.61
CA GLU A 81 34.11 -6.27 -6.60
C GLU A 81 32.93 -5.87 -5.70
N GLY A 82 31.73 -5.88 -6.25
CA GLY A 82 30.52 -5.40 -5.60
C GLY A 82 30.39 -3.89 -5.62
N THR A 83 29.37 -3.39 -4.92
CA THR A 83 29.13 -1.94 -4.77
C THR A 83 28.47 -1.63 -3.44
N SER A 84 28.77 -0.45 -2.92
CA SER A 84 28.00 0.13 -1.82
C SER A 84 26.60 0.50 -2.30
N LEU A 85 25.62 0.28 -1.44
CA LEU A 85 24.23 0.66 -1.59
C LEU A 85 23.86 1.89 -0.73
N ALA A 86 24.85 2.60 -0.18
CA ALA A 86 24.61 3.78 0.66
C ALA A 86 23.85 4.91 -0.07
N TYR A 87 24.01 5.00 -1.39
CA TYR A 87 23.29 5.93 -2.26
C TYR A 87 22.28 5.22 -3.18
N HIS A 88 21.92 3.97 -2.85
CA HIS A 88 20.95 3.21 -3.63
C HIS A 88 19.54 3.75 -3.40
N SER A 89 18.72 3.76 -4.45
CA SER A 89 17.39 4.36 -4.44
C SER A 89 16.35 3.46 -3.76
N PHE A 90 16.50 3.22 -2.46
CA PHE A 90 15.56 2.41 -1.69
C PHE A 90 14.22 3.12 -1.47
N ALA A 91 13.11 2.39 -1.68
CA ALA A 91 11.79 2.77 -1.21
C ALA A 91 11.75 2.50 0.29
N TRP A 92 12.31 3.39 1.10
CA TRP A 92 12.51 3.16 2.53
C TRP A 92 11.24 2.68 3.27
N PRO A 93 10.05 3.25 3.04
CA PRO A 93 8.81 2.76 3.66
C PRO A 93 8.50 1.31 3.28
N GLN A 94 8.48 1.00 1.99
CA GLN A 94 8.25 -0.37 1.48
C GLN A 94 9.30 -1.36 1.95
N VAL A 95 10.58 -1.03 1.79
CA VAL A 95 11.72 -1.89 2.15
C VAL A 95 11.69 -2.21 3.64
N PHE A 96 11.46 -1.21 4.48
CA PHE A 96 11.32 -1.40 5.92
C PHE A 96 10.11 -2.27 6.27
N ALA A 97 8.95 -2.01 5.67
CA ALA A 97 7.73 -2.78 5.90
C ALA A 97 7.91 -4.25 5.53
N VAL A 98 8.45 -4.54 4.34
CA VAL A 98 8.70 -5.93 3.90
C VAL A 98 9.73 -6.61 4.80
N ALA A 99 10.83 -5.95 5.16
CA ALA A 99 11.85 -6.53 6.02
C ALA A 99 11.34 -6.82 7.44
N LEU A 100 10.43 -6.01 7.98
CA LEU A 100 9.79 -6.24 9.28
C LEU A 100 8.76 -7.37 9.19
N LEU A 101 7.87 -7.32 8.20
CA LEU A 101 6.80 -8.30 8.04
C LEU A 101 7.34 -9.70 7.69
N SER A 102 8.46 -9.80 6.99
CA SER A 102 9.11 -11.10 6.70
C SER A 102 9.61 -11.81 7.96
N ARG A 103 9.91 -11.07 9.04
CA ARG A 103 10.24 -11.67 10.35
C ARG A 103 9.06 -12.34 11.02
N ILE A 104 7.84 -11.93 10.66
CA ILE A 104 6.58 -12.43 11.23
C ILE A 104 6.00 -13.55 10.35
N PHE A 105 5.99 -13.33 9.03
CA PHE A 105 5.31 -14.21 8.07
C PHE A 105 6.23 -15.20 7.36
N GLY A 106 7.55 -15.01 7.42
CA GLY A 106 8.55 -15.84 6.73
C GLY A 106 9.33 -15.07 5.68
N GLY A 107 10.51 -15.60 5.35
CA GLY A 107 11.43 -15.04 4.35
C GLY A 107 11.52 -15.87 3.07
N ASP A 108 10.57 -16.79 2.83
CA ASP A 108 10.52 -17.52 1.58
C ASP A 108 10.15 -16.59 0.41
N PHE A 109 10.52 -16.99 -0.81
CA PHE A 109 10.35 -16.17 -1.99
C PHE A 109 8.89 -15.76 -2.22
N SER A 110 7.94 -16.70 -2.09
CA SER A 110 6.52 -16.43 -2.31
C SER A 110 5.93 -15.46 -1.29
N THR A 111 6.35 -15.55 -0.03
CA THR A 111 5.96 -14.60 1.02
C THR A 111 6.52 -13.22 0.73
N LEU A 112 7.78 -13.11 0.31
CA LEU A 112 8.37 -11.81 -0.02
C LEU A 112 7.68 -11.16 -1.24
N VAL A 113 7.31 -11.93 -2.26
CA VAL A 113 6.51 -11.44 -3.40
C VAL A 113 5.15 -10.93 -2.93
N ALA A 114 4.47 -11.69 -2.05
CA ALA A 114 3.20 -11.27 -1.47
C ALA A 114 3.31 -9.98 -0.65
N LEU A 115 4.31 -9.87 0.23
CA LEU A 115 4.53 -8.68 1.06
C LEU A 115 4.86 -7.44 0.21
N HIS A 116 5.66 -7.61 -0.83
CA HIS A 116 5.96 -6.54 -1.78
C HIS A 116 4.70 -6.06 -2.50
N ASN A 117 3.91 -6.96 -3.08
CA ASN A 117 2.66 -6.60 -3.73
C ASN A 117 1.63 -5.99 -2.75
N LEU A 118 1.55 -6.49 -1.52
CA LEU A 118 0.64 -5.95 -0.50
C LEU A 118 1.02 -4.55 -0.05
N THR A 119 2.31 -4.24 0.05
CA THR A 119 2.78 -2.88 0.39
C THR A 119 2.47 -1.90 -0.75
N LEU A 120 2.69 -2.31 -2.01
CA LEU A 120 2.25 -1.56 -3.18
C LEU A 120 0.73 -1.32 -3.15
N LEU A 121 -0.08 -2.36 -2.96
CA LEU A 121 -1.55 -2.22 -2.91
C LEU A 121 -2.01 -1.40 -1.71
N ALA A 122 -1.34 -1.47 -0.57
CA ALA A 122 -1.67 -0.68 0.62
C ALA A 122 -1.42 0.83 0.42
N SER A 123 -0.54 1.22 -0.51
CA SER A 123 -0.31 2.63 -0.84
C SER A 123 -1.58 3.32 -1.39
N PHE A 124 -2.43 2.60 -2.12
CA PHE A 124 -3.67 3.13 -2.71
C PHE A 124 -4.69 3.59 -1.66
N PRO A 125 -5.17 2.74 -0.72
CA PRO A 125 -6.12 3.17 0.28
C PRO A 125 -5.51 4.17 1.28
N LEU A 126 -4.21 4.07 1.58
CA LEU A 126 -3.54 5.04 2.44
C LEU A 126 -3.46 6.43 1.78
N GLY A 127 -3.05 6.49 0.50
CA GLY A 127 -3.01 7.72 -0.29
C GLY A 127 -4.40 8.32 -0.50
N ALA A 128 -5.39 7.48 -0.82
CA ALA A 128 -6.78 7.91 -0.99
C ALA A 128 -7.36 8.48 0.33
N ALA A 129 -7.09 7.83 1.47
CA ALA A 129 -7.54 8.30 2.78
C ALA A 129 -6.84 9.61 3.17
N ALA A 130 -5.53 9.74 2.94
CA ALA A 130 -4.79 10.97 3.19
C ALA A 130 -5.37 12.13 2.35
N MET A 131 -5.61 11.90 1.05
CA MET A 131 -6.21 12.90 0.18
C MET A 131 -7.66 13.22 0.58
N PHE A 132 -8.44 12.23 1.01
CA PHE A 132 -9.77 12.47 1.57
C PHE A 132 -9.69 13.47 2.72
N TYR A 133 -8.84 13.23 3.72
CA TYR A 133 -8.74 14.14 4.86
C TYR A 133 -8.21 15.52 4.49
N LEU A 134 -7.27 15.60 3.54
CA LEU A 134 -6.78 16.87 3.01
C LEU A 134 -7.89 17.65 2.29
N ALA A 135 -8.57 17.04 1.33
CA ALA A 135 -9.68 17.67 0.60
C ALA A 135 -10.80 18.09 1.57
N ARG A 136 -11.10 17.22 2.54
CA ARG A 136 -12.10 17.47 3.57
C ARG A 136 -11.74 18.69 4.44
N HIS A 137 -10.46 18.87 4.75
CA HIS A 137 -9.97 20.05 5.46
C HIS A 137 -10.14 21.33 4.62
N LEU A 138 -9.80 21.26 3.33
CA LEU A 138 -9.86 22.39 2.40
C LEU A 138 -11.30 22.81 2.03
N LEU A 139 -12.23 21.87 1.96
CA LEU A 139 -13.64 22.12 1.60
C LEU A 139 -14.47 22.79 2.73
N GLY A 140 -13.93 22.93 3.94
CA GLY A 140 -14.62 23.57 5.07
C GLY A 140 -15.87 22.80 5.51
N ASP A 141 -16.88 23.49 6.07
CA ASP A 141 -18.13 22.88 6.57
C ASP A 141 -19.31 22.97 5.61
N GLY A 142 -19.03 23.16 4.31
CA GLY A 142 -20.07 23.22 3.28
C GLY A 142 -20.86 21.92 3.11
N PRO A 143 -22.10 22.00 2.57
CA PRO A 143 -22.84 20.81 2.19
C PRO A 143 -22.08 19.99 1.13
N GLY A 144 -22.14 18.66 1.21
CA GLY A 144 -21.46 17.77 0.25
C GLY A 144 -19.95 17.58 0.47
N ARG A 145 -19.37 18.20 1.52
CA ARG A 145 -17.94 18.14 1.84
C ARG A 145 -17.35 16.73 1.88
N ASP A 146 -18.03 15.79 2.54
CA ASP A 146 -17.55 14.41 2.66
C ASP A 146 -17.61 13.67 1.30
N ALA A 147 -18.62 13.97 0.46
CA ALA A 147 -18.70 13.39 -0.88
C ALA A 147 -17.62 13.97 -1.81
N GLY A 148 -17.40 15.29 -1.78
CA GLY A 148 -16.32 15.94 -2.53
C GLY A 148 -14.94 15.42 -2.12
N ALA A 149 -14.71 15.21 -0.82
CA ALA A 149 -13.48 14.60 -0.32
C ALA A 149 -13.31 13.14 -0.76
N ALA A 150 -14.39 12.35 -0.81
CA ALA A 150 -14.35 10.98 -1.32
C ALA A 150 -14.00 10.93 -2.81
N VAL A 151 -14.58 11.82 -3.61
CA VAL A 151 -14.25 11.99 -5.03
C VAL A 151 -12.78 12.39 -5.21
N ALA A 152 -12.29 13.33 -4.40
CA ALA A 152 -10.88 13.74 -4.44
C ALA A 152 -9.92 12.58 -4.11
N GLY A 153 -10.22 11.80 -3.06
CA GLY A 153 -9.45 10.60 -2.71
C GLY A 153 -9.45 9.55 -3.82
N PHE A 154 -10.61 9.33 -4.46
CA PHE A 154 -10.71 8.43 -5.60
C PHE A 154 -9.88 8.89 -6.80
N ILE A 155 -10.03 10.15 -7.21
CA ILE A 155 -9.29 10.70 -8.36
C ILE A 155 -7.78 10.67 -8.10
N PHE A 156 -7.34 11.03 -6.89
CA PHE A 156 -5.93 11.02 -6.54
C PHE A 156 -5.33 9.61 -6.63
N ALA A 157 -5.96 8.63 -6.00
CA ALA A 157 -5.39 7.28 -5.91
C ALA A 157 -5.61 6.43 -7.17
N PHE A 158 -6.72 6.59 -7.89
CA PHE A 158 -7.12 5.69 -8.97
C PHE A 158 -7.18 6.35 -10.35
N ASN A 159 -6.63 7.56 -10.53
CA ASN A 159 -6.51 8.08 -11.89
C ASN A 159 -5.58 7.17 -12.73
N PRO A 160 -5.84 7.04 -14.05
CA PRO A 160 -5.10 6.11 -14.90
C PRO A 160 -3.59 6.34 -14.92
N TRP A 161 -3.16 7.60 -14.79
CA TRP A 161 -1.74 7.95 -14.76
C TRP A 161 -1.04 7.41 -13.51
N HIS A 162 -1.64 7.59 -12.33
CA HIS A 162 -1.10 7.08 -11.07
C HIS A 162 -1.04 5.56 -11.07
N VAL A 163 -2.08 4.88 -11.58
CA VAL A 163 -2.08 3.42 -11.72
C VAL A 163 -0.98 2.97 -12.68
N ALA A 164 -0.85 3.59 -13.85
CA ALA A 164 0.20 3.24 -14.81
C ALA A 164 1.61 3.47 -14.24
N GLN A 165 1.82 4.60 -13.55
CA GLN A 165 3.08 4.91 -12.90
C GLN A 165 3.43 3.89 -11.82
N ALA A 166 2.48 3.55 -10.94
CA ALA A 166 2.67 2.56 -9.87
C ALA A 166 2.96 1.15 -10.41
N MET A 167 2.50 0.84 -11.64
CA MET A 167 2.83 -0.41 -12.30
C MET A 167 4.23 -0.43 -12.92
N HIS A 168 4.83 0.70 -13.28
CA HIS A 168 6.20 0.73 -13.83
C HIS A 168 7.26 1.09 -12.78
N HIS A 169 6.87 1.78 -11.73
CA HIS A 169 7.75 2.26 -10.66
C HIS A 169 7.06 1.95 -9.32
N ALA A 170 7.18 0.70 -8.86
CA ALA A 170 6.58 0.22 -7.61
C ALA A 170 7.28 0.75 -6.34
N HIS A 171 7.70 2.02 -6.38
CA HIS A 171 8.36 2.75 -5.30
C HIS A 171 7.29 3.50 -4.50
N VAL A 172 7.01 3.01 -3.28
CA VAL A 172 5.98 3.57 -2.38
C VAL A 172 6.45 3.74 -0.94
#